data_AF-A0A524HY06-F1
#
_entry.id   AF-A0A524HY06-F1
#
_cell.length_a   1.000
_cell.length_b   1.000
_cell.length_c   1.000
_cell.angle_alpha   90.00
_cell.angle_beta   90.00
_cell.angle_gamma   90.00
#
_symmetry.space_group_name_H-M   'P 1'
#
loop_
_entity.id
_entity.type
_entity.pdbx_description
1 polymer ?
#
loop_
_entity_poly.entity_id
_entity_poly.type
_entity_poly.pdbx_seq_one_letter_code
_entity_poly.pdbx_strand_id
1 'polypeptide(L)' 'MLYWLLVPLRGDIFFFNVFRYITVRTALAGITALTLSFLLGPRLIRFLQKRQIGQEIRPEGPQSHLAKKGTPSMGGL' A
#
# COMPACT_ATOMS: atom_id res chain seq x y z
N MET A 1 -10.58 -2.13 -10.53
CA MET A 1 -11.82 -1.35 -10.30
C MET A 1 -12.10 -0.34 -11.42
N LEU A 2 -11.09 0.35 -11.99
CA LEU A 2 -11.28 1.33 -13.08
C LEU A 2 -11.84 0.81 -14.41
N TYR A 3 -11.85 -0.51 -14.64
CA TYR A 3 -12.36 -1.12 -15.88
C TYR A 3 -13.83 -0.77 -16.15
N TRP A 4 -14.68 -0.84 -15.12
CA TRP A 4 -16.12 -0.56 -15.27
C TRP A 4 -16.43 0.91 -15.54
N LEU A 5 -15.54 1.82 -15.14
CA LEU A 5 -15.70 3.26 -15.35
C LEU A 5 -15.19 3.71 -16.73
N LEU A 6 -14.06 3.16 -17.18
CA LEU A 6 -13.33 3.67 -18.35
C LEU A 6 -13.68 2.97 -19.67
N VAL A 7 -14.19 1.73 -19.61
CA VAL A 7 -14.54 0.97 -20.81
C VAL A 7 -15.80 1.47 -21.54
N PRO A 8 -16.83 2.01 -20.85
CA PRO A 8 -17.98 2.62 -21.54
C PRO A 8 -17.62 3.84 -22.40
N LEU A 9 -16.61 4.63 -22.02
CA LEU A 9 -16.12 5.81 -22.77
C LEU A 9 -15.31 5.45 -24.03
N ARG A 10 -15.16 4.15 -24.33
CA ARG A 10 -14.48 3.67 -25.52
C ARG A 10 -15.15 4.13 -26.82
N GLY A 11 -16.47 4.29 -26.82
CA GLY A 11 -17.23 4.69 -28.00
C GLY A 11 -16.78 6.05 -28.56
N ASP A 12 -16.33 6.94 -27.68
CA ASP A 12 -16.02 8.33 -28.02
C ASP A 12 -14.52 8.59 -28.20
N ILE A 13 -13.66 7.83 -27.48
CA ILE A 13 -12.20 8.06 -27.47
C ILE A 13 -11.44 6.72 -27.57
N PHE A 14 -10.72 6.54 -28.70
CA PHE A 14 -9.94 5.33 -29.02
C PHE A 14 -8.90 4.95 -27.94
N PHE A 15 -8.33 5.95 -27.24
CA PHE A 15 -7.33 5.77 -26.20
C PHE A 15 -7.78 4.84 -25.06
N PHE A 16 -9.08 4.81 -24.70
CA PHE A 16 -9.59 3.95 -23.63
C PHE A 16 -9.58 2.46 -23.98
N ASN A 17 -9.29 2.08 -25.22
CA ASN A 17 -9.14 0.68 -25.61
C ASN A 17 -7.94 -0.01 -24.92
N VAL A 18 -6.92 0.75 -24.52
CA VAL A 18 -5.71 0.25 -23.84
C VAL A 18 -6.05 -0.39 -22.48
N PHE A 19 -7.11 0.05 -21.80
CA PHE A 19 -7.55 -0.56 -20.53
C PHE A 19 -8.20 -1.95 -20.69
N ARG A 20 -8.37 -2.46 -21.92
CA ARG A 20 -8.83 -3.84 -22.16
C ARG A 20 -7.77 -4.85 -21.80
N TYR A 21 -6.50 -4.52 -22.01
CA TYR A 21 -5.41 -5.45 -21.80
C TYR A 21 -5.23 -5.70 -20.31
N ILE A 22 -5.23 -6.98 -19.92
CA ILE A 22 -5.06 -7.37 -18.51
C ILE A 22 -3.68 -6.97 -18.00
N THR A 23 -2.65 -7.05 -18.85
CA THR A 23 -1.28 -6.63 -18.55
C THR A 23 -1.20 -5.17 -18.13
N VAL A 24 -1.81 -4.26 -18.90
CA VAL A 24 -1.84 -2.83 -18.57
C VAL A 24 -2.58 -2.59 -17.26
N ARG A 25 -3.73 -3.25 -17.06
CA ARG A 25 -4.52 -3.12 -15.83
C ARG A 25 -3.73 -3.58 -14.60
N THR A 26 -3.02 -4.69 -14.68
CA THR A 26 -2.21 -5.21 -13.57
C THR A 26 -1.04 -4.28 -13.27
N ALA A 27 -0.34 -3.78 -14.29
CA ALA A 27 0.75 -2.82 -14.11
C ALA A 27 0.27 -1.53 -13.43
N LEU A 28 -0.83 -0.95 -13.91
CA LEU A 28 -1.42 0.25 -13.31
C LEU A 28 -1.93 0.02 -11.89
N ALA A 29 -2.51 -1.15 -11.60
CA ALA A 29 -2.92 -1.52 -10.24
C ALA A 29 -1.72 -1.60 -9.29
N GLY A 30 -0.60 -2.19 -9.72
CA GLY A 30 0.64 -2.24 -8.95
C GLY A 30 1.22 -0.85 -8.67
N ILE A 31 1.32 -0.02 -9.71
CA ILE A 31 1.83 1.36 -9.59
C ILE A 31 0.97 2.17 -8.62
N THR A 32 -0.35 2.15 -8.81
CA THR A 32 -1.28 2.89 -7.95
C THR A 32 -1.25 2.41 -6.51
N ALA A 33 -1.22 1.10 -6.27
CA ALA A 33 -1.08 0.55 -4.92
C ALA A 33 0.23 0.99 -4.25
N LEU A 34 1.35 0.95 -4.98
CA LEU A 34 2.66 1.38 -4.47
C LEU A 34 2.66 2.88 -4.13
N THR A 35 2.15 3.72 -5.02
CA THR A 35 2.04 5.17 -4.78
C THR A 35 1.18 5.47 -3.56
N LEU A 36 0.04 4.79 -3.41
CA LEU A 36 -0.82 4.94 -2.24
C LEU A 36 -0.14 4.47 -0.96
N SER A 37 0.58 3.34 -0.99
CA SER A 37 1.35 2.83 0.15
C SER A 37 2.42 3.82 0.61
N PHE A 38 3.14 4.47 -0.30
CA PHE A 38 4.12 5.50 0.07
C PHE A 38 3.48 6.78 0.61
N LEU A 39 2.32 7.19 0.08
CA LEU A 39 1.64 8.40 0.51
C LEU A 39 0.92 8.24 1.86
N LEU A 40 0.29 7.09 2.09
CA LEU A 40 -0.50 6.78 3.28
C LEU A 40 0.32 6.10 4.38
N GLY A 41 1.38 5.36 4.02
CA GLY A 41 2.23 4.62 4.94
C GLY A 41 2.75 5.42 6.13
N PRO A 42 3.32 6.63 5.95
CA PRO A 42 3.80 7.44 7.07
C PRO A 42 2.68 7.88 8.01
N ARG A 43 1.48 8.13 7.49
CA ARG A 43 0.30 8.49 8.32
C ARG A 43 -0.16 7.28 9.13
N LEU A 44 -0.21 6.11 8.51
CA LEU A 44 -0.56 4.85 9.15
C LEU A 44 0.44 4.48 10.25
N ILE A 45 1.75 4.56 9.99
CA ILE A 45 2.81 4.29 10.97
C ILE A 45 2.63 5.17 12.20
N ARG A 46 2.43 6.48 12.01
CA ARG A 46 2.18 7.41 13.14
C ARG A 46 0.89 7.09 13.88
N PHE A 47 -0.17 6.70 13.18
CA PHE A 47 -1.43 6.31 13.80
C PHE A 47 -1.28 5.05 14.67
N LEU A 48 -0.62 4.01 14.16
CA LEU A 48 -0.37 2.75 14.88
C LEU A 48 0.56 2.97 16.08
N GLN A 49 1.58 3.81 15.92
CA GLN A 49 2.48 4.18 17.01
C GLN A 49 1.75 4.94 18.13
N LYS A 50 0.83 5.87 17.78
CA LYS A 50 -0.02 6.57 18.77
C LYS A 50 -0.96 5.63 19.53
N ARG A 51 -1.42 4.57 18.89
CA ARG A 51 -2.26 3.52 19.49
C ARG A 51 -1.45 2.53 20.34
N GLN A 52 -0.14 2.72 20.46
CA GLN A 52 0.78 1.82 21.19
C GLN A 52 0.71 0.36 20.71
N ILE A 53 0.33 0.13 19.46
CA ILE A 53 0.36 -1.20 18.83
C ILE A 53 1.80 -1.45 18.39
N GLY A 54 2.72 -1.58 19.34
CA GLY A 54 4.14 -1.82 19.11
C GLY A 54 4.51 -3.30 19.16
N GLN A 55 5.63 -3.66 18.55
CA GLN A 55 6.23 -4.97 18.80
C GLN A 55 6.88 -5.00 20.18
N GLU A 56 6.49 -5.96 21.01
CA GLU A 56 7.16 -6.23 22.29
C GLU A 56 8.45 -7.02 22.02
N ILE A 57 9.58 -6.49 22.51
CA ILE A 57 10.90 -7.09 22.31
C ILE A 57 11.38 -7.66 23.63
N ARG A 58 11.76 -8.94 23.61
CA ARG A 58 12.26 -9.66 24.78
C ARG A 58 13.65 -9.13 25.18
N PRO A 59 13.91 -8.94 26.48
CA PRO A 59 15.18 -8.41 26.97
C PRO A 59 16.36 -9.38 26.78
N GLU A 60 16.10 -10.69 26.75
CA GLU A 60 17.10 -11.76 26.55
C GLU A 60 17.62 -11.86 25.11
N GLY A 61 17.12 -11.02 24.20
CA GLY A 61 17.47 -11.05 22.79
C GLY A 61 18.83 -10.41 22.48
N PRO A 62 19.35 -10.59 21.25
CA PRO A 62 20.57 -9.93 20.83
C PRO A 62 20.39 -8.40 20.89
N GLN A 63 21.42 -7.67 21.30
CA GLN A 63 21.35 -6.20 21.48
C GLN A 63 20.88 -5.46 20.22
N SER A 64 21.17 -6.00 19.03
CA SER A 64 20.71 -5.46 17.74
C SER A 64 19.18 -5.45 17.59
N HIS A 65 18.45 -6.34 18.29
CA HIS A 65 16.99 -6.37 18.27
C HIS A 65 16.38 -5.29 19.17
N LEU A 66 17.05 -4.87 20.24
CA LEU A 66 16.56 -3.81 21.13
C LEU A 66 16.40 -2.47 20.39
N ALA A 67 17.19 -2.23 19.34
CA ALA A 67 17.07 -1.05 18.49
C ALA A 67 15.73 -0.93 17.75
N LYS A 68 14.99 -2.04 17.60
CA LYS A 68 13.66 -2.06 16.97
C LYS A 68 12.53 -1.74 17.95
N LYS A 69 12.83 -1.52 19.24
CA LYS A 69 11.81 -1.28 20.27
C LYS A 69 11.03 -0.01 19.94
N GLY A 70 9.71 -0.13 19.77
CA GLY A 70 8.82 0.97 19.40
C GLY A 70 8.40 1.02 17.93
N THR A 71 8.85 0.10 17.07
CA THR A 71 8.25 -0.06 15.73
C THR A 71 6.81 -0.58 15.87
N PRO A 72 5.83 0.04 15.18
CA PRO A 72 4.45 -0.42 15.21
C PRO A 72 4.30 -1.80 14.55
N SER A 73 3.38 -2.60 15.08
CA SER A 73 2.92 -3.86 14.52
C SER A 73 1.68 -3.62 13.63
N MET A 74 1.22 -4.65 12.93
CA MET A 74 -0.01 -4.62 12.09
C MET A 74 0.05 -3.65 10.89
N GLY A 75 1.23 -3.45 10.28
CA GLY A 75 1.38 -2.57 9.12
C GLY A 75 0.69 -3.00 7.81
N GLY A 76 -0.03 -4.13 7.81
CA GLY A 76 -0.81 -4.60 6.66
C GLY A 76 -2.24 -4.05 6.58
N LEU A 77 -2.59 -3.12 7.48
CA LEU A 77 -3.92 -2.52 7.64
C LEU A 77 -4.03 -1.18 6.92
#